data_AF-A0A3M1FJV6-F1
#
_entry.id   AF-A0A3M1FJV6-F1
#
_cell.length_a   1.000
_cell.length_b   1.000
_cell.length_c   1.000
_cell.angle_alpha   90.00
_cell.angle_beta   90.00
_cell.angle_gamma   90.00
#
_symmetry.space_group_name_H-M   'P 1'
#
loop_
_entity.id
_entity.type
_entity.pdbx_description
1 polymer ?
#
loop_
_entity_poly.entity_id
_entity_poly.type
_entity_poly.pdbx_seq_one_letter_code
_entity_poly.pdbx_strand_id
1 'polypeptide(L)'
;MHPTARAVEAYHDILRQCDAAALWRGFQEQMRARRLFFGDRAVCNVLRPHFLHPEEFAVIVQATEAVLGAIHKVYQALRSGELDAQKWLALSPAEAALLTLPDLYGPPDVSARMDAFWLPGPELRTGELYFLEYNADSPGGLGYGDVLSELFLAWAPMQRFAETYQVESMPVRSHIHHTLRAVYQTWCGRVGRPPVARPTIAIVDWRGVRTFSEFLLIG
;
A
#
# COMPACT_ATOMS: atom_id res chain seq x y z
N MET A 1 29.92 -2.97 3.06
CA MET A 1 28.69 -2.53 3.73
C MET A 1 27.59 -2.49 2.69
N HIS A 2 26.45 -3.13 2.97
CA HIS A 2 25.29 -3.16 2.06
C HIS A 2 24.85 -1.73 1.68
N PRO A 3 24.47 -1.43 0.42
CA PRO A 3 24.12 -0.07 -0.01
C PRO A 3 23.06 0.61 0.86
N THR A 4 22.00 -0.11 1.21
CA THR A 4 20.93 0.39 2.10
C THR A 4 21.43 0.72 3.49
N ALA A 5 22.38 -0.06 4.03
CA ALA A 5 22.99 0.23 5.32
C ALA A 5 23.86 1.51 5.27
N ARG A 6 24.54 1.75 4.14
CA ARG A 6 25.30 3.01 3.94
C ARG A 6 24.37 4.22 3.89
N ALA A 7 23.24 4.12 3.20
CA ALA A 7 22.22 5.17 3.14
C ALA A 7 21.64 5.47 4.54
N VAL A 8 21.33 4.44 5.31
CA VAL A 8 20.86 4.57 6.70
C VAL A 8 21.89 5.32 7.56
N GLU A 9 23.17 4.95 7.49
CA GLU A 9 24.20 5.62 8.29
C GLU A 9 24.40 7.08 7.88
N ALA A 10 24.43 7.36 6.57
CA ALA A 10 24.51 8.73 6.08
C ALA A 10 23.33 9.60 6.55
N TYR A 11 22.11 9.06 6.57
CA TYR A 11 20.96 9.79 7.09
C TYR A 11 21.05 9.99 8.61
N HIS A 12 21.55 9.00 9.36
CA HIS A 12 21.80 9.17 10.79
C HIS A 12 22.84 10.26 11.06
N ASP A 13 23.91 10.35 10.27
CA ASP A 13 24.91 11.42 10.40
C ASP A 13 24.29 12.80 10.21
N ILE A 14 23.36 12.95 9.25
CA ILE A 14 22.60 14.20 9.08
C ILE A 14 21.75 14.48 10.32
N LEU A 15 21.02 13.49 10.86
CA LEU A 15 20.21 13.67 12.06
C LEU A 15 21.04 14.04 13.30
N ARG A 16 22.24 13.46 13.47
CA ARG A 16 23.16 13.78 14.58
C ARG A 16 23.65 15.23 14.55
N GLN A 17 23.63 15.86 13.39
CA GLN A 17 23.99 17.28 13.22
C GLN A 17 22.81 18.23 13.47
N CYS A 18 21.62 17.72 13.75
CA CYS A 18 20.42 18.52 13.97
C CYS A 18 19.97 18.49 15.44
N ASP A 19 19.17 19.48 15.85
CA ASP A 19 18.40 19.39 17.10
C ASP A 19 17.23 18.42 16.90
N ALA A 20 17.45 17.15 17.25
CA ALA A 20 16.46 16.09 17.09
C ALA A 20 15.15 16.36 17.87
N ALA A 21 15.22 17.04 19.02
CA ALA A 21 14.03 17.35 19.81
C ALA A 21 13.19 18.46 19.16
N ALA A 22 13.84 19.52 18.65
CA ALA A 22 13.16 20.54 17.85
C ALA A 22 12.59 19.97 16.54
N LEU A 23 13.36 19.13 15.83
CA LEU A 23 12.89 18.46 14.62
C LEU A 23 11.67 17.58 14.91
N TRP A 24 11.71 16.78 15.98
CA TRP A 24 10.59 15.92 16.35
C TRP A 24 9.33 16.73 16.65
N ARG A 25 9.43 17.82 17.42
CA ARG A 25 8.29 18.70 17.69
C ARG A 25 7.68 19.27 16.41
N GLY A 26 8.49 19.82 15.52
CA GLY A 26 8.02 20.35 14.24
C GLY A 26 7.38 19.26 13.36
N PHE A 27 7.97 18.06 13.34
CA PHE A 27 7.42 16.92 12.60
C PHE A 27 6.04 16.49 13.15
N GLN A 28 5.88 16.46 14.48
CA GLN A 28 4.59 16.19 15.12
C GLN A 28 3.52 17.24 14.81
N GLU A 29 3.89 18.53 14.79
CA GLU A 29 2.98 19.61 14.40
C GLU A 29 2.51 19.45 12.95
N GLN A 30 3.43 19.12 12.03
CA GLN A 30 3.08 18.88 10.63
C GLN A 30 2.20 17.64 10.45
N MET A 31 2.48 16.55 11.19
CA MET A 31 1.60 15.38 11.18
C MET A 31 0.18 15.73 11.63
N ARG A 32 0.01 16.60 12.64
CA ARG A 32 -1.31 17.05 13.10
C ARG A 32 -2.01 17.87 12.04
N ALA A 33 -1.31 18.86 11.48
CA ALA A 33 -1.85 19.73 10.43
C ALA A 33 -2.32 18.93 9.20
N ARG A 34 -1.60 17.85 8.87
CA ARG A 34 -1.88 16.96 7.72
C ARG A 34 -2.76 15.76 8.05
N ARG A 35 -3.33 15.67 9.26
CA ARG A 35 -4.21 14.56 9.70
C ARG A 35 -3.57 13.17 9.62
N LEU A 36 -2.24 13.09 9.81
CA LEU A 36 -1.47 11.83 9.84
C LEU A 36 -1.64 11.10 11.19
N PHE A 37 -2.89 10.74 11.51
CA PHE A 37 -3.29 10.08 12.74
C PHE A 37 -4.24 8.93 12.48
N PHE A 38 -4.09 7.84 13.23
CA PHE A 38 -5.01 6.71 13.30
C PHE A 38 -5.67 6.71 14.67
N GLY A 39 -6.93 7.14 14.74
CA GLY A 39 -7.52 7.61 15.99
C GLY A 39 -6.63 8.70 16.61
N ASP A 40 -6.21 8.52 17.86
CA ASP A 40 -5.32 9.47 18.55
C ASP A 40 -3.82 9.18 18.35
N ARG A 41 -3.48 8.09 17.64
CA ARG A 41 -2.09 7.67 17.44
C ARG A 41 -1.51 8.31 16.19
N ALA A 42 -0.39 9.03 16.30
CA ALA A 42 0.34 9.51 15.13
C ALA A 42 0.77 8.33 14.25
N VAL A 43 0.68 8.50 12.93
CA VAL A 43 1.06 7.45 11.96
C VAL A 43 2.56 7.14 12.03
N CYS A 44 3.39 8.15 12.26
CA CYS A 44 4.84 8.00 12.35
C CYS A 44 5.34 8.35 13.76
N ASN A 45 6.27 7.56 14.28
CA ASN A 45 6.89 7.72 15.59
C ASN A 45 8.44 7.74 15.55
N VAL A 46 9.02 7.87 14.35
CA VAL A 46 10.47 7.86 14.11
C VAL A 46 10.87 8.96 13.14
N LEU A 47 12.12 9.43 13.22
CA LEU A 47 12.65 10.49 12.34
C LEU A 47 13.41 9.97 11.10
N ARG A 48 13.70 8.66 11.05
CA ARG A 48 14.33 8.02 9.89
C ARG A 48 13.29 7.22 9.12
N PRO A 49 13.07 7.51 7.82
CA PRO A 49 12.22 6.66 7.00
C PRO A 49 12.86 5.28 6.78
N HIS A 50 12.07 4.36 6.23
CA HIS A 50 12.59 3.09 5.75
C HIS A 50 13.19 3.29 4.36
N PHE A 51 14.50 3.07 4.22
CA PHE A 51 15.17 3.08 2.92
C PHE A 51 15.18 1.68 2.32
N LEU A 52 14.97 1.60 1.01
CA LEU A 52 15.01 0.37 0.24
C LEU A 52 15.72 0.65 -1.08
N HIS A 53 16.69 -0.19 -1.44
CA HIS A 53 17.36 -0.02 -2.72
C HIS A 53 16.43 -0.46 -3.88
N PRO A 54 16.48 0.20 -5.07
CA PRO A 54 15.61 -0.17 -6.19
C PRO A 54 15.71 -1.65 -6.60
N GLU A 55 16.90 -2.25 -6.51
CA GLU A 55 17.07 -3.68 -6.79
C GLU A 55 16.41 -4.59 -5.75
N GLU A 56 16.47 -4.23 -4.46
CA GLU A 56 15.75 -4.97 -3.40
C GLU A 56 14.24 -4.84 -3.62
N PHE A 57 13.77 -3.63 -3.94
CA PHE A 57 12.36 -3.41 -4.27
C PHE A 57 11.92 -4.26 -5.47
N ALA A 58 12.72 -4.35 -6.52
CA ALA A 58 12.43 -5.20 -7.67
C ALA A 58 12.29 -6.68 -7.29
N VAL A 59 13.09 -7.19 -6.35
CA VAL A 59 12.93 -8.55 -5.82
C VAL A 59 11.60 -8.70 -5.08
N ILE A 60 11.23 -7.73 -4.25
CA ILE A 60 9.95 -7.74 -3.52
C ILE A 60 8.77 -7.73 -4.48
N VAL A 61 8.80 -6.87 -5.51
CA VAL A 61 7.77 -6.81 -6.55
C VAL A 61 7.64 -8.16 -7.25
N GLN A 62 8.75 -8.72 -7.75
CA GLN A 62 8.72 -9.99 -8.48
C GLN A 62 8.15 -11.14 -7.63
N ALA A 63 8.56 -11.23 -6.37
CA ALA A 63 8.04 -12.26 -5.46
C ALA A 63 6.55 -12.06 -5.16
N THR A 64 6.12 -10.81 -4.95
CA THR A 64 4.72 -10.47 -4.69
C THR A 64 3.84 -10.79 -5.91
N GLU A 65 4.27 -10.43 -7.11
CA GLU A 65 3.57 -10.76 -8.36
C GLU A 65 3.43 -12.26 -8.58
N ALA A 66 4.48 -13.04 -8.26
CA ALA A 66 4.42 -14.49 -8.39
C ALA A 66 3.38 -15.12 -7.43
N VAL A 67 3.34 -14.68 -6.18
CA VAL A 67 2.36 -15.15 -5.18
C VAL A 67 0.95 -14.73 -5.58
N LEU A 68 0.73 -13.46 -5.94
CA LEU A 68 -0.57 -12.97 -6.39
C LEU A 68 -1.04 -13.70 -7.66
N GLY A 69 -0.12 -13.99 -8.58
CA GLY A 69 -0.40 -14.79 -9.77
C GLY A 69 -0.85 -16.22 -9.43
N ALA A 70 -0.28 -16.83 -8.38
CA ALA A 70 -0.72 -18.14 -7.90
C ALA A 70 -2.11 -18.06 -7.24
N ILE A 71 -2.36 -17.05 -6.39
CA ILE A 71 -3.68 -16.81 -5.78
C ILE A 71 -4.74 -16.62 -6.85
N HIS A 72 -4.46 -15.82 -7.89
CA HIS A 72 -5.38 -15.59 -8.99
C HIS A 72 -5.70 -16.88 -9.77
N LYS A 73 -4.71 -17.75 -10.00
CA LYS A 73 -4.95 -19.06 -10.64
C LYS A 73 -5.87 -19.94 -9.79
N VAL A 74 -5.67 -19.98 -8.47
CA VAL A 74 -6.55 -20.71 -7.55
C VAL A 74 -7.97 -20.15 -7.61
N TYR A 75 -8.12 -18.82 -7.59
CA TYR A 75 -9.42 -18.16 -7.76
C TYR A 75 -10.11 -18.57 -9.06
N GLN A 76 -9.40 -18.52 -10.20
CA GLN A 76 -9.96 -18.93 -11.49
C GLN A 76 -10.39 -20.40 -11.52
N ALA A 77 -9.59 -21.30 -10.94
CA ALA A 77 -9.91 -22.73 -10.88
C ALA A 77 -11.12 -23.01 -9.97
N LEU A 78 -11.28 -22.28 -8.87
CA LEU A 78 -12.47 -22.35 -8.02
C LEU A 78 -13.72 -21.83 -8.77
N ARG A 79 -13.57 -20.75 -9.53
CA ARG A 79 -14.66 -20.12 -10.31
C ARG A 79 -15.11 -20.98 -11.49
N SER A 80 -14.19 -21.66 -12.16
CA SER A 80 -14.50 -22.56 -13.28
C SER A 80 -15.10 -23.90 -12.84
N GLY A 81 -15.03 -24.21 -11.54
CA GLY A 81 -15.41 -25.51 -11.00
C GLY A 81 -14.33 -26.60 -11.16
N GLU A 82 -13.13 -26.26 -11.65
CA GLU A 82 -11.98 -27.16 -11.66
C GLU A 82 -11.59 -27.56 -10.23
N LEU A 83 -11.67 -26.62 -9.28
CA LEU A 83 -11.53 -26.87 -7.85
C LEU A 83 -12.87 -26.75 -7.14
N ASP A 84 -13.18 -27.75 -6.31
CA ASP A 84 -14.37 -27.77 -5.46
C ASP A 84 -14.20 -26.84 -4.25
N ALA A 85 -14.83 -25.66 -4.31
CA ALA A 85 -14.69 -24.64 -3.29
C ALA A 85 -15.20 -25.05 -1.90
N GLN A 86 -16.22 -25.93 -1.82
CA GLN A 86 -16.70 -26.41 -0.53
C GLN A 86 -15.68 -27.33 0.13
N LYS A 87 -14.92 -28.10 -0.65
CA LYS A 87 -13.86 -28.98 -0.13
C LYS A 87 -12.57 -28.22 0.20
N TRP A 88 -12.14 -27.34 -0.70
CA TRP A 88 -10.84 -26.66 -0.57
C TRP A 88 -10.86 -25.51 0.43
N LEU A 89 -11.98 -24.78 0.52
CA LEU A 89 -12.12 -23.61 1.38
C LEU A 89 -13.12 -23.81 2.50
N ALA A 90 -13.69 -25.02 2.66
CA ALA A 90 -14.72 -25.33 3.65
C ALA A 90 -15.96 -24.41 3.58
N LEU A 91 -16.26 -23.87 2.39
CA LEU A 91 -17.41 -22.99 2.19
C LEU A 91 -18.72 -23.77 2.37
N SER A 92 -19.71 -23.11 2.98
CA SER A 92 -21.09 -23.56 2.95
C SER A 92 -21.66 -23.51 1.52
N PRO A 93 -22.77 -24.22 1.23
CA PRO A 93 -23.43 -24.12 -0.07
C PRO A 93 -23.83 -22.68 -0.45
N ALA A 94 -24.20 -21.87 0.54
CA ALA A 94 -24.57 -20.47 0.32
C ALA A 94 -23.36 -19.60 -0.09
N GLU A 95 -22.21 -19.78 0.56
CA GLU A 95 -20.97 -19.08 0.21
C GLU A 95 -20.43 -19.55 -1.16
N ALA A 96 -20.46 -20.86 -1.43
CA ALA A 96 -20.07 -21.40 -2.72
C ALA A 96 -20.95 -20.87 -3.86
N ALA A 97 -22.24 -20.61 -3.62
CA ALA A 97 -23.12 -19.98 -4.60
C ALA A 97 -22.65 -18.55 -4.98
N LEU A 98 -21.97 -17.82 -4.10
CA LEU A 98 -21.43 -16.49 -4.42
C LEU A 98 -20.35 -16.55 -5.50
N LEU A 99 -19.59 -17.66 -5.58
CA LEU A 99 -18.60 -17.86 -6.64
C LEU A 99 -19.23 -18.00 -8.04
N THR A 100 -20.54 -18.26 -8.13
CA THR A 100 -21.25 -18.34 -9.42
C THR A 100 -21.73 -16.98 -9.93
N LEU A 101 -21.71 -15.95 -9.08
CA LEU A 101 -22.14 -14.61 -9.47
C LEU A 101 -21.27 -14.10 -10.61
N PRO A 102 -21.84 -13.39 -11.61
CA PRO A 102 -21.07 -12.82 -12.69
C PRO A 102 -19.91 -11.98 -12.14
N ASP A 103 -18.72 -12.27 -12.62
CA ASP A 103 -17.62 -11.33 -12.48
C ASP A 103 -17.98 -10.14 -13.39
N LEU A 104 -18.15 -8.94 -12.82
CA LEU A 104 -18.56 -7.75 -13.58
C LEU A 104 -17.41 -6.75 -13.83
N TYR A 105 -16.25 -6.95 -13.21
CA TYR A 105 -15.14 -5.99 -13.31
C TYR A 105 -13.75 -6.59 -13.08
N GLY A 106 -13.64 -7.92 -13.12
CA GLY A 106 -12.43 -8.68 -12.86
C GLY A 106 -12.42 -9.29 -11.44
N PRO A 107 -11.22 -9.68 -10.98
CA PRO A 107 -11.03 -10.20 -9.63
C PRO A 107 -11.63 -9.29 -8.57
N PRO A 108 -12.18 -9.85 -7.48
CA PRO A 108 -12.82 -9.07 -6.43
C PRO A 108 -11.83 -8.18 -5.67
N ASP A 109 -10.54 -8.53 -5.68
CA ASP A 109 -9.43 -7.91 -4.96
C ASP A 109 -8.74 -6.79 -5.76
N VAL A 110 -9.55 -5.85 -6.25
CA VAL A 110 -9.13 -4.68 -7.06
C VAL A 110 -8.11 -3.80 -6.33
N SER A 111 -8.17 -3.74 -5.00
CA SER A 111 -7.21 -3.06 -4.15
C SER A 111 -6.93 -3.96 -2.94
N ALA A 112 -5.68 -4.41 -2.85
CA ALA A 112 -5.24 -5.30 -1.79
C ALA A 112 -3.87 -4.88 -1.26
N ARG A 113 -3.54 -5.30 -0.04
CA ARG A 113 -2.22 -5.14 0.56
C ARG A 113 -1.66 -6.50 0.92
N MET A 114 -0.42 -6.74 0.50
CA MET A 114 0.34 -7.91 0.90
C MET A 114 1.30 -7.49 2.01
N ASP A 115 1.03 -7.92 3.23
CA ASP A 115 1.85 -7.59 4.39
C ASP A 115 3.01 -8.59 4.51
N ALA A 116 4.23 -8.06 4.56
CA ALA A 116 5.44 -8.87 4.53
C ALA A 116 6.60 -8.24 5.31
N PHE A 117 7.54 -9.09 5.74
CA PHE A 117 8.85 -8.68 6.23
C PHE A 117 9.92 -8.92 5.16
N TRP A 118 10.72 -7.89 4.86
CA TRP A 118 11.93 -7.97 4.05
C TRP A 118 13.15 -8.06 4.95
N LEU A 119 13.95 -9.11 4.81
CA LEU A 119 15.26 -9.27 5.44
C LEU A 119 16.35 -9.12 4.37
N PRO A 120 17.08 -7.99 4.32
CA PRO A 120 18.16 -7.80 3.35
C PRO A 120 19.23 -8.88 3.47
N GLY A 121 19.66 -9.40 2.33
CA GLY A 121 20.78 -10.32 2.25
C GLY A 121 22.15 -9.61 2.30
N PRO A 122 23.26 -10.35 2.23
CA PRO A 122 24.59 -9.75 2.06
C PRO A 122 24.71 -8.96 0.74
N GLU A 123 23.89 -9.29 -0.26
CA GLU A 123 23.82 -8.65 -1.57
C GLU A 123 22.37 -8.20 -1.86
N LEU A 124 22.22 -7.22 -2.76
CA LEU A 124 20.93 -6.56 -3.04
C LEU A 124 19.80 -7.50 -3.48
N ARG A 125 20.13 -8.65 -4.05
CA ARG A 125 19.17 -9.61 -4.62
C ARG A 125 19.08 -10.93 -3.85
N THR A 126 19.72 -11.01 -2.69
CA THR A 126 19.81 -12.25 -1.89
C THR A 126 19.04 -12.16 -0.57
N GLY A 127 18.18 -11.15 -0.43
CA GLY A 127 17.30 -11.03 0.73
C GLY A 127 16.14 -12.02 0.72
N GLU A 128 15.52 -12.16 1.88
CA GLU A 128 14.40 -13.07 2.14
C GLU A 128 13.12 -12.27 2.39
N LEU A 129 12.02 -12.70 1.78
CA LEU A 129 10.71 -12.08 1.91
C LEU A 129 9.73 -13.06 2.57
N TYR A 130 9.15 -12.64 3.70
CA TYR A 130 8.19 -13.43 4.46
C TYR A 130 6.82 -12.79 4.41
N PHE A 131 5.90 -13.40 3.68
CA PHE A 131 4.50 -12.98 3.61
C PHE A 131 3.74 -13.39 4.88
N LEU A 132 2.94 -12.48 5.41
CA LEU A 132 2.17 -12.67 6.64
C LEU A 132 0.67 -12.77 6.34
N GLU A 133 0.15 -11.82 5.58
CA GLU A 133 -1.27 -11.65 5.36
C GLU A 133 -1.54 -11.00 4.01
N TYR A 134 -2.61 -11.46 3.37
CA TYR A 134 -3.16 -10.85 2.16
C TYR A 134 -4.49 -10.15 2.49
N ASN A 135 -4.46 -8.83 2.57
CA ASN A 135 -5.58 -7.97 2.93
C ASN A 135 -6.29 -7.46 1.67
N ALA A 136 -7.37 -8.13 1.26
CA ALA A 136 -8.01 -7.94 -0.06
C ALA A 136 -9.42 -7.32 -0.06
N ASP A 137 -10.02 -7.09 1.12
CA ASP A 137 -11.43 -6.63 1.23
C ASP A 137 -11.53 -5.09 1.33
N SER A 138 -10.64 -4.46 2.11
CA SER A 138 -10.51 -3.00 2.19
C SER A 138 -9.22 -2.62 2.92
N PRO A 139 -8.06 -2.60 2.24
CA PRO A 139 -6.80 -2.28 2.90
C PRO A 139 -6.75 -0.78 3.27
N GLY A 140 -6.93 -0.46 4.56
CA GLY A 140 -6.61 0.87 5.09
C GLY A 140 -5.10 1.08 5.18
N GLY A 141 -4.65 2.32 5.23
CA GLY A 141 -3.24 2.72 5.36
C GLY A 141 -2.63 3.40 4.15
N LEU A 142 -3.22 3.22 2.96
CA LEU A 142 -2.68 3.67 1.68
C LEU A 142 -2.60 5.21 1.58
N GLY A 143 -3.61 5.91 2.08
CA GLY A 143 -3.66 7.38 2.01
C GLY A 143 -2.61 8.06 2.91
N TYR A 144 -2.25 7.43 4.03
CA TYR A 144 -1.24 7.98 4.94
C TYR A 144 0.17 7.92 4.37
N GLY A 145 0.49 6.88 3.59
CA GLY A 145 1.81 6.68 2.99
C GLY A 145 2.24 7.87 2.15
N ASP A 146 1.40 8.27 1.20
CA ASP A 146 1.67 9.40 0.29
C ASP A 146 1.91 10.70 1.06
N VAL A 147 1.00 11.05 1.98
CA VAL A 147 1.08 12.30 2.75
C VAL A 147 2.29 12.30 3.69
N LEU A 148 2.66 11.15 4.25
CA LEU A 148 3.85 10.99 5.08
C LEU A 148 5.14 11.09 4.23
N SER A 149 5.16 10.50 3.04
CA SER A 149 6.27 10.62 2.09
C SER A 149 6.47 12.07 1.66
N GLU A 150 5.40 12.80 1.30
CA GLU A 150 5.47 14.24 1.00
C GLU A 150 6.05 15.04 2.17
N LEU A 151 5.62 14.74 3.40
CA LEU A 151 6.14 15.39 4.59
C LEU A 151 7.64 15.11 4.79
N PHE A 152 8.09 13.86 4.64
CA PHE A 152 9.50 13.51 4.72
C PHE A 152 10.32 14.20 3.63
N LEU A 153 9.88 14.18 2.38
CA LEU A 153 10.58 14.81 1.24
C LEU A 153 10.73 16.33 1.42
N ALA A 154 9.75 16.98 2.05
CA ALA A 154 9.81 18.41 2.36
C ALA A 154 10.66 18.74 3.60
N TRP A 155 11.11 17.74 4.35
CA TRP A 155 11.81 17.93 5.62
C TRP A 155 13.32 18.16 5.43
N ALA A 156 13.92 19.08 6.21
CA ALA A 156 15.30 19.53 6.00
C ALA A 156 16.37 18.41 6.01
N PRO A 157 16.34 17.41 6.94
CA PRO A 157 17.24 16.26 6.88
C PRO A 157 17.14 15.47 5.57
N MET A 158 15.93 15.29 5.03
CA MET A 158 15.73 14.57 3.77
C MET A 158 16.21 15.39 2.57
N GLN A 159 15.99 16.71 2.58
CA GLN A 159 16.51 17.60 1.53
C GLN A 159 18.03 17.53 1.46
N ARG A 160 18.72 17.57 2.61
CA ARG A 160 20.18 17.39 2.66
C ARG A 160 20.60 16.01 2.19
N PHE A 161 19.86 14.96 2.56
CA PHE A 161 20.13 13.60 2.12
C PHE A 161 20.01 13.47 0.59
N ALA A 162 19.01 14.13 0.01
CA ALA A 162 18.75 14.14 -1.43
C ALA A 162 19.82 14.88 -2.26
N GLU A 163 20.72 15.66 -1.63
CA GLU A 163 21.88 16.25 -2.31
C GLU A 163 22.89 15.17 -2.76
N THR A 164 22.91 14.02 -2.09
CA THR A 164 23.84 12.91 -2.38
C THR A 164 23.14 11.66 -2.92
N TYR A 165 21.90 11.40 -2.50
CA TYR A 165 21.14 10.22 -2.89
C TYR A 165 19.94 10.60 -3.77
N GLN A 166 19.65 9.78 -4.77
CA GLN A 166 18.36 9.86 -5.46
C GLN A 166 17.29 9.23 -4.56
N VAL A 167 16.29 10.03 -4.19
CA VAL A 167 15.20 9.61 -3.31
C VAL A 167 13.90 9.69 -4.09
N GLU A 168 13.18 8.58 -4.11
CA GLU A 168 11.85 8.49 -4.71
C GLU A 168 10.85 7.99 -3.66
N SER A 169 9.64 8.52 -3.71
CA SER A 169 8.48 7.99 -2.98
C SER A 169 7.60 7.16 -3.90
N MET A 170 6.77 6.28 -3.34
CA MET A 170 5.83 5.46 -4.09
C MET A 170 4.40 5.95 -3.85
N PRO A 171 3.90 6.88 -4.68
CA PRO A 171 2.55 7.40 -4.50
C PRO A 171 1.51 6.32 -4.84
N VAL A 172 0.53 6.10 -3.97
CA VAL A 172 -0.50 5.06 -4.14
C VAL A 172 -1.86 5.67 -4.51
N ARG A 173 -2.16 6.91 -4.08
CA ARG A 173 -3.48 7.54 -4.28
C ARG A 173 -3.86 7.67 -5.75
N SER A 174 -2.90 8.05 -6.60
CA SER A 174 -3.11 8.17 -8.05
C SER A 174 -3.46 6.82 -8.69
N HIS A 175 -2.81 5.75 -8.25
CA HIS A 175 -3.11 4.38 -8.69
C HIS A 175 -4.49 3.94 -8.23
N ILE A 176 -4.88 4.18 -6.97
CA ILE A 176 -6.24 3.87 -6.49
C ILE A 176 -7.30 4.57 -7.35
N HIS A 177 -7.15 5.88 -7.57
CA HIS A 177 -8.11 6.63 -8.38
C HIS A 177 -8.18 6.12 -9.82
N HIS A 178 -7.03 5.81 -10.43
CA HIS A 178 -6.99 5.21 -11.77
C HIS A 178 -7.71 3.86 -11.79
N THR A 179 -7.39 2.97 -10.84
CA THR A 179 -7.98 1.64 -10.73
C THR A 179 -9.49 1.69 -10.53
N LEU A 180 -9.99 2.55 -9.63
CA LEU A 180 -11.43 2.72 -9.41
C LEU A 180 -12.17 3.18 -10.68
N ARG A 181 -11.56 4.10 -11.44
CA ARG A 181 -12.11 4.55 -12.72
C ARG A 181 -12.09 3.44 -13.78
N ALA A 182 -11.01 2.67 -13.86
CA ALA A 182 -10.89 1.56 -14.79
C ALA A 182 -11.91 0.45 -14.48
N VAL A 183 -12.10 0.12 -13.20
CA VAL A 183 -13.12 -0.83 -12.74
C VAL A 183 -14.54 -0.34 -13.05
N TYR A 184 -14.84 0.93 -12.80
CA TYR A 184 -16.12 1.52 -13.17
C TYR A 184 -16.39 1.45 -14.69
N GLN A 185 -15.38 1.74 -15.51
CA GLN A 185 -15.49 1.64 -16.97
C GLN A 185 -15.72 0.19 -17.43
N THR A 186 -14.98 -0.75 -16.84
CA THR A 186 -15.13 -2.19 -17.11
C THR A 186 -16.54 -2.66 -16.77
N TRP A 187 -17.02 -2.30 -15.58
CA TRP A 187 -18.39 -2.60 -15.15
C TRP A 187 -19.42 -2.03 -16.13
N CYS A 188 -19.30 -0.76 -16.49
CA CYS A 188 -20.19 -0.09 -17.46
C CYS A 188 -20.26 -0.87 -18.79
N GLY A 189 -19.10 -1.26 -19.32
CA GLY A 189 -19.02 -2.06 -20.54
C GLY A 189 -19.72 -3.42 -20.41
N ARG A 190 -19.54 -4.12 -19.28
CA ARG A 190 -20.16 -5.44 -19.05
C ARG A 190 -21.68 -5.36 -18.86
N VAL A 191 -22.19 -4.28 -18.28
CA VAL A 191 -23.65 -4.09 -18.08
C VAL A 191 -24.33 -3.30 -19.20
N GLY A 192 -23.61 -2.99 -20.29
CA GLY A 192 -24.16 -2.28 -21.46
C GLY A 192 -24.53 -0.82 -21.19
N ARG A 193 -23.83 -0.14 -20.27
CA ARG A 193 -24.06 1.27 -19.92
C ARG A 193 -22.90 2.15 -20.41
N PRO A 194 -23.17 3.36 -20.92
CA PRO A 194 -22.10 4.31 -21.22
C PRO A 194 -21.49 4.83 -19.91
N PRO A 195 -20.15 4.91 -19.78
CA PRO A 195 -19.52 5.47 -18.60
C PRO A 195 -19.72 6.99 -18.54
N VAL A 196 -19.95 7.52 -17.34
CA VAL A 196 -19.94 8.97 -17.10
C VAL A 196 -18.50 9.47 -17.09
N ALA A 197 -18.22 10.59 -17.77
CA ALA A 197 -16.86 11.13 -17.91
C ALA A 197 -16.22 11.51 -16.55
N ARG A 198 -17.03 11.97 -15.59
CA ARG A 198 -16.62 12.33 -14.22
C ARG A 198 -17.55 11.63 -13.22
N PRO A 199 -17.32 10.35 -12.90
CA PRO A 199 -18.15 9.62 -11.95
C PRO A 199 -17.93 10.18 -10.53
N THR A 200 -18.99 10.18 -9.73
CA THR A 200 -18.88 10.42 -8.28
C THR A 200 -18.47 9.12 -7.61
N ILE A 201 -17.33 9.14 -6.93
CA ILE A 201 -16.83 8.01 -6.13
C ILE A 201 -17.07 8.36 -4.66
N ALA A 202 -17.71 7.44 -3.93
CA ALA A 202 -17.94 7.59 -2.50
C ALA A 202 -17.17 6.50 -1.75
N ILE A 203 -16.47 6.91 -0.69
CA ILE A 203 -15.96 5.99 0.33
C ILE A 203 -16.99 6.01 1.46
N VAL A 204 -17.58 4.85 1.77
CA VAL A 204 -18.68 4.74 2.73
C VAL A 204 -18.21 3.92 3.91
N ASP A 205 -18.18 4.55 5.09
CA ASP A 205 -17.84 3.91 6.35
C ASP A 205 -18.50 4.69 7.53
N TRP A 206 -18.42 4.12 8.72
CA TRP A 206 -18.90 4.72 9.96
C TRP A 206 -18.02 5.89 10.38
N ARG A 207 -18.62 6.98 10.85
CA ARG A 207 -17.86 8.17 11.30
C ARG A 207 -16.92 7.92 12.48
N GLY A 208 -17.20 6.91 13.30
CA GLY A 208 -16.47 6.63 14.54
C GLY A 208 -15.23 5.74 14.40
N VAL A 209 -14.91 5.25 13.19
CA VAL A 209 -13.75 4.36 13.00
C VAL A 209 -12.45 5.13 13.09
N ARG A 210 -11.40 4.45 13.59
CA ARG A 210 -10.06 5.03 13.74
C ARG A 210 -9.40 5.42 12.41
N THR A 211 -9.86 4.85 11.30
CA THR A 211 -9.38 5.10 9.93
C THR A 211 -10.01 6.32 9.28
N PHE A 212 -10.97 7.00 9.91
CA PHE A 212 -11.75 8.07 9.26
C PHE A 212 -10.90 9.20 8.66
N SER A 213 -9.81 9.58 9.33
CA SER A 213 -8.84 10.58 8.85
C SER A 213 -8.28 10.22 7.47
N GLU A 214 -8.06 8.94 7.20
CA GLU A 214 -7.54 8.46 5.92
C GLU A 214 -8.46 8.76 4.75
N PHE A 215 -9.77 8.64 4.94
CA PHE A 215 -10.74 8.91 3.88
C PHE A 215 -10.69 10.37 3.43
N LEU A 216 -10.33 11.28 4.33
CA LEU A 216 -10.11 12.69 4.03
C LEU A 216 -8.79 12.95 3.29
N LEU A 217 -7.87 11.98 3.31
CA LEU A 217 -6.60 12.04 2.57
C LEU A 217 -6.71 11.42 1.19
N ILE A 218 -7.62 10.48 0.95
CA ILE A 218 -7.77 9.82 -0.37
C ILE A 218 -8.61 10.65 -1.34
N GLY A 219 -9.55 11.44 -0.81
CA GLY A 219 -10.45 12.31 -1.58
C GLY A 219 -9.81 13.50 -2.28
#